data_AF-A0A520F0M9-F1
#
_entry.id   AF-A0A520F0M9-F1
#
_cell.length_a   1.000
_cell.length_b   1.000
_cell.length_c   1.000
_cell.angle_alpha   90.00
_cell.angle_beta   90.00
_cell.angle_gamma   90.00
#
_symmetry.space_group_name_H-M   'P 1'
#
loop_
_entity.id
_entity.type
_entity.pdbx_description
1 polymer ?
#
loop_
_entity_poly.entity_id
_entity_poly.type
_entity_poly.pdbx_seq_one_letter_code
_entity_poly.pdbx_strand_id
1 'polypeptide(L)' 'MTALNRPAQLAHHVEGALTNGCTVTEIQEVLLQAAVYCGLPAAGEAFRIAENVLREHGHLD' A
#
# COMPACT_ATOMS: atom_id res chain seq x y z
N MET A 1 -1.28 7.54 4.72
CA MET A 1 -1.68 6.65 5.84
C MET A 1 -0.52 5.86 6.43
N THR A 2 0.47 5.47 5.62
CA THR A 2 1.71 4.80 6.06
C THR A 2 2.44 5.51 7.20
N ALA A 3 2.74 6.81 7.06
CA ALA A 3 3.43 7.59 8.09
C ALA A 3 2.67 7.68 9.44
N LEU A 4 1.35 7.49 9.43
CA LEU A 4 0.49 7.65 10.60
C LEU A 4 0.15 6.31 11.26
N ASN A 5 0.60 5.17 10.72
CA ASN A 5 0.21 3.83 11.19
C ASN A 5 -1.32 3.69 11.30
N ARG A 6 -2.00 3.86 10.17
CA ARG A 6 -3.46 3.78 10.05
C ARG A 6 -3.86 2.65 9.07
N PRO A 7 -3.83 1.39 9.52
CA PRO A 7 -3.86 0.23 8.63
C PRO A 7 -5.20 0.04 7.91
N ALA A 8 -6.32 0.19 8.62
CA ALA A 8 -7.66 0.06 8.02
C ALA A 8 -7.91 1.09 6.92
N GLN A 9 -7.48 2.35 7.15
CA GLN A 9 -7.62 3.39 6.13
C GLN A 9 -6.64 3.18 4.98
N LEU A 10 -5.42 2.67 5.25
CA LEU A 10 -4.47 2.35 4.18
C LEU A 10 -5.08 1.32 3.22
N ALA A 11 -5.68 0.24 3.73
CA ALA A 11 -6.34 -0.77 2.89
C ALA A 11 -7.40 -0.13 1.98
N HIS A 12 -8.30 0.66 2.56
CA HIS A 12 -9.34 1.37 1.80
C HIS A 12 -8.76 2.31 0.73
N HIS A 13 -7.65 2.99 1.01
CA HIS A 13 -6.99 3.85 0.03
C HIS A 13 -6.25 3.08 -1.07
N VAL A 14 -5.77 1.86 -0.81
CA VAL A 14 -5.20 0.98 -1.85
C VAL A 14 -6.30 0.51 -2.80
N GLU A 15 -7.46 0.09 -2.28
CA GLU A 15 -8.65 -0.24 -3.10
C GLU A 15 -9.09 0.95 -3.96
N GLY A 16 -9.17 2.14 -3.34
CA GLY A 16 -9.49 3.37 -4.04
C GLY A 16 -8.45 3.75 -5.11
N ALA A 17 -7.16 3.51 -4.84
CA ALA A 17 -6.09 3.76 -5.81
C ALA A 17 -6.23 2.86 -7.05
N LEU A 18 -6.49 1.56 -6.85
CA LEU A 18 -6.78 0.63 -7.95
C LEU A 18 -8.01 1.08 -8.76
N THR A 19 -9.08 1.45 -8.07
CA THR A 19 -10.32 1.93 -8.70
C THR A 19 -10.09 3.19 -9.54
N ASN A 20 -9.15 4.04 -9.13
CA ASN A 20 -8.75 5.25 -9.85
C ASN A 20 -7.69 5.02 -10.94
N GLY A 21 -7.32 3.76 -11.20
CA GLY A 21 -6.40 3.38 -12.28
C GLY A 21 -4.92 3.38 -11.91
N CYS A 22 -4.57 3.50 -10.63
CA CYS A 22 -3.19 3.28 -10.21
C CYS A 22 -2.79 1.82 -10.45
N THR A 23 -1.61 1.62 -11.00
CA THR A 23 -1.00 0.31 -11.21
C THR A 23 -0.40 -0.24 -9.91
N VAL A 24 -0.25 -1.57 -9.83
CA VAL A 24 0.46 -2.22 -8.73
C VAL A 24 1.87 -1.65 -8.54
N THR A 25 2.57 -1.40 -9.64
CA THR A 25 3.91 -0.81 -9.62
C THR A 25 3.90 0.59 -9.01
N GLU A 26 2.95 1.46 -9.36
CA GLU A 26 2.86 2.80 -8.75
C GLU A 26 2.58 2.73 -7.25
N ILE A 27 1.72 1.80 -6.82
CA ILE A 27 1.45 1.58 -5.39
C ILE A 27 2.72 1.11 -4.67
N GLN A 28 3.45 0.17 -5.26
CA GLN A 28 4.73 -0.30 -4.73
C GLN A 28 5.77 0.82 -4.61
N GLU A 29 5.94 1.65 -5.64
CA GLU A 29 6.90 2.75 -5.66
C GLU A 29 6.62 3.79 -4.56
N VAL A 30 5.35 4.13 -4.34
CA VAL A 30 4.97 5.06 -3.26
C VAL A 30 5.27 4.47 -1.87
N LEU A 31 5.07 3.17 -1.68
CA LEU A 31 5.43 2.49 -0.43
C LEU A 31 6.95 2.38 -0.24
N LEU A 32 7.73 2.20 -1.32
CA LEU A 32 9.20 2.26 -1.29
C LEU A 32 9.68 3.66 -0.91
N GLN A 33 9.09 4.71 -1.46
CA GLN A 33 9.36 6.09 -1.03
C GLN A 33 9.05 6.24 0.45
N ALA A 34 7.90 5.73 0.92
CA ALA A 34 7.52 5.82 2.32
C ALA A 34 8.53 5.10 3.25
N ALA A 35 9.20 4.03 2.80
CA ALA A 35 10.26 3.38 3.57
C ALA A 35 11.44 4.32 3.85
N VAL A 36 11.81 5.16 2.89
CA VAL A 36 12.90 6.14 3.04
C VAL A 36 12.53 7.24 4.03
N TYR A 37 11.29 7.72 4.01
CA TYR A 37 10.87 8.89 4.80
C TYR A 37 10.24 8.54 6.16
N CYS A 38 9.62 7.37 6.27
CA CYS A 38 8.87 6.92 7.46
C CYS A 38 9.53 5.71 8.15
N GLY A 39 10.60 5.17 7.58
CA GLY A 39 11.30 4.00 8.08
C GLY A 39 10.69 2.67 7.64
N LEU A 40 11.54 1.64 7.63
CA LEU A 40 11.18 0.28 7.27
C LEU A 40 10.01 -0.31 8.10
N PRO A 41 9.86 -0.05 9.42
CA PRO A 41 8.74 -0.63 10.17
C PRO A 41 7.37 -0.17 9.67
N ALA A 42 7.19 1.13 9.42
CA ALA A 42 5.92 1.68 8.95
C ALA A 42 5.63 1.25 7.50
N ALA A 43 6.65 1.27 6.64
CA ALA A 43 6.49 0.85 5.25
C ALA A 43 6.27 -0.67 5.12
N GLY A 44 6.95 -1.49 5.92
CA GLY A 44 6.78 -2.95 5.92
C GLY A 44 5.36 -3.39 6.26
N GLU A 45 4.75 -2.77 7.28
CA GLU A 45 3.34 -3.01 7.59
C GLU A 45 2.43 -2.54 6.45
N ALA A 46 2.75 -1.40 5.82
CA ALA A 46 2.00 -0.92 4.67
C ALA A 46 2.10 -1.84 3.44
N PHE A 47 3.27 -2.44 3.18
CA PHE A 47 3.46 -3.44 2.14
C PHE A 47 2.60 -4.67 2.39
N ARG A 48 2.60 -5.21 3.62
CA ARG A 48 1.77 -6.36 3.99
C ARG A 48 0.28 -6.10 3.78
N ILE A 49 -0.19 -4.90 4.14
CA ILE A 49 -1.59 -4.50 3.94
C ILE A 49 -1.92 -4.36 2.46
N ALA A 50 -1.06 -3.67 1.70
CA ALA A 50 -1.27 -3.51 0.26
C ALA A 50 -1.26 -4.87 -0.44
N GLU A 51 -0.34 -5.77 -0.13
CA GLU A 51 -0.27 -7.11 -0.69
C GLU A 51 -1.59 -7.88 -0.48
N ASN A 52 -2.14 -7.87 0.74
CA ASN A 52 -3.42 -8.52 1.03
C ASN A 52 -4.54 -7.97 0.14
N VAL A 53 -4.68 -6.64 0.06
CA VAL A 53 -5.71 -6.00 -0.78
C VAL A 53 -5.52 -6.34 -2.26
N LEU A 54 -4.27 -6.30 -2.75
CA LEU A 54 -3.95 -6.60 -4.13
C LEU A 54 -4.25 -8.07 -4.49
N ARG A 55 -3.97 -9.01 -3.59
CA ARG A 55 -4.34 -10.43 -3.75
C ARG A 55 -5.85 -10.63 -3.77
N GLU A 56 -6.57 -9.99 -2.84
CA GLU A 56 -8.04 -10.05 -2.78
C GLU A 56 -8.71 -9.53 -4.06
N HIS A 57 -8.09 -8.55 -4.73
CA HIS A 57 -8.58 -7.97 -5.99
C HIS A 57 -7.98 -8.62 -7.25
N GLY A 58 -7.21 -9.70 -7.12
CA GLY A 58 -6.65 -10.44 -8.26
C GLY A 58 -5.52 -9.72 -9.02
N HIS A 59 -4.83 -8.78 -8.36
CA HIS A 59 -3.71 -8.04 -8.92
C HIS A 59 -2.34 -8.62 -8.57
N LEU A 60 -2.28 -9.62 -7.68
CA LEU A 60 -1.07 -10.38 -7.31
C LEU A 60 -1.42 -11.86 -7.10
N ASP A 61 -0.57 -12.74 -7.63
CA ASP A 61 -0.65 -14.21 -7.47
C ASP A 61 -0.08 -14.69 -6.13
#